data_AF-A0A8T3QHH2-F1
#
_entry.id   AF-A0A8T3QHH2-F1
#
_cell.length_a   1.000
_cell.length_b   1.000
_cell.length_c   1.000
_cell.angle_alpha   90.00
_cell.angle_beta   90.00
_cell.angle_gamma   90.00
#
_symmetry.space_group_name_H-M   'P 1'
#
loop_
_entity.id
_entity.type
_entity.pdbx_description
1 polymer ?
#
loop_
_entity_poly.entity_id
_entity_poly.type
_entity_poly.pdbx_seq_one_letter_code
_entity_poly.pdbx_strand_id
1 'polypeptide(L)'
;QSSVTFGLLTRNIHRWAAHLMVFFVFLHMMRVFYHGAYKPPREFNWVVGVVLLFLTIMLSFTGYLLPWDQIAYWAITIGTNMGGYAPLFNTPVSRILLGGVEVGQNTLLRFYVLHIMVLPLVAAIFLAVHFWRIRKDGGISGPL
;
A
#
# COMPACT_ATOMS: atom_id res chain seq x y z
N GLN A 1 24.20 -5.41 3.20
CA GLN A 1 23.61 -5.64 4.54
C GLN A 1 24.67 -5.59 5.64
N SER A 2 25.84 -6.19 5.41
CA SER A 2 26.96 -6.27 6.36
C SER A 2 27.91 -5.08 6.38
N SER A 3 27.90 -4.24 5.34
CA SER A 3 28.85 -3.13 5.18
C SER A 3 28.35 -1.78 5.70
N VAL A 4 27.05 -1.66 6.02
CA VAL A 4 26.44 -0.43 6.53
C VAL A 4 26.17 -0.62 8.01
N THR A 5 26.63 0.31 8.84
CA THR A 5 26.36 0.31 10.29
C THR A 5 24.85 0.28 10.54
N PHE A 6 24.39 -0.67 11.36
CA PHE A 6 22.97 -0.99 11.59
C PHE A 6 22.15 -1.39 10.34
N GLY A 7 22.76 -1.67 9.20
CA GLY A 7 22.05 -1.98 7.96
C GLY A 7 21.13 -3.20 8.05
N LEU A 8 21.57 -4.26 8.73
CA LEU A 8 20.74 -5.44 8.98
C LEU A 8 19.55 -5.12 9.90
N LEU A 9 19.79 -4.32 10.94
CA LEU A 9 18.74 -3.90 11.88
C LEU A 9 17.68 -3.08 11.17
N THR A 10 18.05 -2.02 10.43
CA THR A 10 17.12 -1.16 9.71
C THR A 10 16.29 -1.94 8.69
N ARG A 11 16.91 -2.86 7.94
CA ARG A 11 16.20 -3.73 7.00
C ARG A 11 15.18 -4.63 7.70
N ASN A 12 15.55 -5.22 8.84
CA ASN A 12 14.66 -6.10 9.59
C ASN A 12 13.50 -5.31 10.22
N ILE A 13 13.77 -4.13 10.78
CA ILE A 13 12.72 -3.23 11.29
C ILE A 13 11.76 -2.87 10.17
N HIS A 14 12.25 -2.47 9.00
CA HIS A 14 11.39 -2.11 7.87
C HIS A 14 10.48 -3.27 7.44
N ARG A 15 11.04 -4.49 7.36
CA ARG A 15 10.27 -5.71 7.01
C ARG A 15 9.19 -6.00 8.05
N TRP A 16 9.54 -6.04 9.34
CA TRP A 16 8.59 -6.35 10.41
C TRP A 16 7.54 -5.25 10.57
N ALA A 17 7.93 -3.99 10.48
CA ALA A 17 7.01 -2.86 10.52
C ALA A 17 5.98 -2.92 9.39
N ALA A 18 6.39 -3.30 8.16
CA ALA A 18 5.47 -3.48 7.04
C ALA A 18 4.43 -4.58 7.31
N HIS A 19 4.84 -5.73 7.85
CA HIS A 19 3.91 -6.81 8.21
C HIS A 19 2.94 -6.40 9.32
N LEU A 20 3.48 -5.76 10.38
CA LEU A 20 2.67 -5.25 11.47
C LEU A 20 1.68 -4.17 10.99
N MET A 21 2.09 -3.30 10.08
CA MET A 21 1.21 -2.26 9.53
C MET A 21 0.00 -2.88 8.83
N VAL A 22 0.20 -3.86 7.94
CA VAL A 22 -0.91 -4.56 7.27
C VAL A 22 -1.82 -5.24 8.29
N PHE A 23 -1.24 -5.92 9.28
CA PHE A 23 -1.99 -6.58 10.34
C PHE A 23 -2.83 -5.60 11.18
N PHE A 24 -2.25 -4.50 11.64
CA PHE A 24 -2.97 -3.50 12.45
C PHE A 24 -4.00 -2.72 11.64
N VAL A 25 -3.75 -2.44 10.36
CA VAL A 25 -4.77 -1.84 9.48
C VAL A 25 -5.95 -2.79 9.33
N PHE A 26 -5.71 -4.09 9.13
CA PHE A 26 -6.78 -5.08 9.08
C PHE A 26 -7.60 -5.13 10.39
N LEU A 27 -6.93 -5.18 11.55
CA LEU A 27 -7.60 -5.12 12.85
C LEU A 27 -8.38 -3.81 13.05
N HIS A 28 -7.85 -2.69 12.57
CA HIS A 28 -8.52 -1.40 12.60
C HIS A 28 -9.82 -1.42 11.78
N MET A 29 -9.78 -1.99 10.57
CA MET A 29 -10.96 -2.15 9.72
C MET A 29 -12.02 -3.02 10.40
N MET A 30 -11.63 -4.16 10.98
CA MET A 30 -12.53 -5.01 11.76
C MET A 30 -13.18 -4.23 12.90
N ARG A 31 -12.38 -3.52 13.71
CA ARG A 31 -12.89 -2.73 14.84
C ARG A 31 -13.94 -1.72 14.39
N VAL A 32 -13.69 -0.99 13.31
CA VAL A 32 -14.62 0.03 12.78
C VAL A 32 -15.91 -0.60 12.27
N PHE A 33 -15.81 -1.76 11.61
CA PHE A 33 -16.98 -2.51 11.13
C PHE A 33 -17.86 -3.01 12.28
N TYR A 34 -17.26 -3.73 13.25
CA TYR A 34 -18.00 -4.32 14.36
C TYR A 34 -18.60 -3.29 15.31
N HIS A 35 -17.98 -2.12 15.47
CA HIS A 35 -18.53 -1.02 16.29
C HIS A 35 -19.48 -0.12 15.50
N GLY A 36 -19.78 -0.41 14.23
CA GLY A 36 -20.64 0.43 13.40
C GLY A 36 -20.12 1.86 13.21
N ALA A 37 -18.81 2.09 13.40
CA ALA A 37 -18.22 3.43 13.41
C ALA A 37 -18.13 4.05 12.00
N TYR A 38 -18.50 3.31 10.96
CA TYR A 38 -18.67 3.77 9.58
C TYR A 38 -20.04 4.38 9.28
N LYS A 39 -21.02 4.26 10.20
CA LYS A 39 -22.39 4.78 10.04
C LYS A 39 -22.43 6.33 10.00
N PRO A 40 -23.55 6.93 9.54
CA PRO A 40 -23.71 8.38 9.54
C PRO A 40 -23.28 9.05 10.85
N PRO A 41 -22.46 10.14 10.80
CA PRO A 41 -22.03 10.92 9.64
C PRO A 41 -20.63 10.55 9.07
N ARG A 42 -20.13 9.32 9.30
CA ARG A 42 -18.72 8.93 9.10
C ARG A 42 -18.47 8.08 7.85
N GLU A 43 -19.45 7.96 6.95
CA GLU A 43 -19.40 7.11 5.77
C GLU A 43 -18.28 7.53 4.82
N PHE A 44 -18.08 8.84 4.66
CA PHE A 44 -17.00 9.36 3.83
C PHE A 44 -15.62 8.96 4.38
N ASN A 45 -15.45 9.01 5.70
CA ASN A 45 -14.19 8.62 6.33
C ASN A 45 -13.92 7.11 6.20
N TRP A 46 -14.97 6.29 6.16
CA TRP A 46 -14.86 4.86 5.87
C TRP A 46 -14.35 4.60 4.45
N VAL A 47 -14.86 5.31 3.44
CA VAL A 47 -14.36 5.19 2.05
C VAL A 47 -12.89 5.58 1.97
N VAL A 48 -12.49 6.67 2.64
CA VAL A 48 -11.08 7.08 2.75
C VAL A 48 -10.24 5.97 3.41
N GLY A 49 -10.76 5.32 4.47
CA GLY A 49 -10.11 4.19 5.13
C GLY A 49 -9.93 2.97 4.22
N VAL A 50 -10.93 2.64 3.39
CA VAL A 50 -10.83 1.58 2.38
C VAL A 50 -9.76 1.91 1.34
N VAL A 51 -9.68 3.16 0.86
CA VAL A 51 -8.60 3.58 -0.04
C VAL A 51 -7.23 3.45 0.62
N LEU A 52 -7.10 3.83 1.90
CA LEU A 52 -5.86 3.66 2.67
C LEU A 52 -5.47 2.19 2.87
N LEU A 53 -6.44 1.28 3.02
CA LEU A 53 -6.19 -0.16 3.04
C LEU A 53 -5.55 -0.63 1.72
N PHE A 54 -6.13 -0.25 0.58
CA PHE A 54 -5.56 -0.59 -0.72
C PHE A 54 -4.17 0.01 -0.91
N LEU A 55 -3.95 1.28 -0.53
CA LEU A 55 -2.63 1.92 -0.59
C LEU A 55 -1.60 1.20 0.29
N THR A 56 -2.00 0.72 1.48
CA THR A 56 -1.13 -0.06 2.37
C THR A 56 -0.71 -1.38 1.74
N ILE A 57 -1.65 -2.10 1.11
CA ILE A 57 -1.35 -3.34 0.38
C ILE A 57 -0.43 -3.05 -0.82
N MET A 58 -0.67 -1.98 -1.56
CA MET A 58 0.19 -1.57 -2.68
C MET A 58 1.60 -1.17 -2.23
N LEU A 59 1.75 -0.45 -1.11
CA LEU A 59 3.05 -0.17 -0.51
C LEU A 59 3.77 -1.47 -0.13
N SER A 60 3.09 -2.40 0.53
CA SER A 60 3.66 -3.69 0.89
C SER A 60 4.11 -4.49 -0.33
N PHE A 61 3.26 -4.56 -1.37
CA PHE A 61 3.57 -5.26 -2.62
C PHE A 61 4.77 -4.62 -3.33
N THR A 62 4.74 -3.31 -3.59
CA THR A 62 5.81 -2.62 -4.32
C THR A 62 7.16 -2.67 -3.58
N GLY A 63 7.15 -2.65 -2.25
CA GLY A 63 8.37 -2.81 -1.44
C GLY A 63 8.95 -4.22 -1.48
N TYR A 64 8.09 -5.23 -1.58
CA TYR A 64 8.49 -6.63 -1.75
C TYR A 64 9.29 -6.86 -3.03
N LEU A 65 9.10 -6.02 -4.05
CA LEU A 65 9.76 -6.15 -5.35
C LEU A 65 11.22 -5.68 -5.35
N LEU A 66 11.57 -4.76 -4.46
CA LEU A 66 12.83 -4.01 -4.49
C LEU A 66 14.10 -4.84 -4.17
N PRO A 67 14.06 -5.92 -3.37
CA PRO A 67 15.22 -6.79 -3.17
C PRO A 67 15.69 -7.49 -4.46
N TRP A 68 14.83 -7.56 -5.48
CA TRP A 68 15.12 -8.15 -6.80
C TRP A 68 15.68 -9.58 -6.73
N ASP A 69 15.17 -10.38 -5.80
CA ASP A 69 15.45 -11.82 -5.73
C ASP A 69 14.49 -12.60 -6.66
N GLN A 70 14.70 -13.92 -6.77
CA GLN A 70 13.89 -14.77 -7.65
C GLN A 70 12.38 -14.66 -7.35
N ILE A 71 12.01 -14.62 -6.06
CA ILE A 71 10.61 -14.61 -5.66
C ILE A 71 9.99 -13.24 -5.97
N ALA A 72 10.72 -12.16 -5.73
CA ALA A 72 10.33 -10.80 -6.12
C ALA A 72 10.11 -10.70 -7.63
N TYR A 73 11.05 -11.18 -8.46
CA TYR A 73 10.94 -11.14 -9.92
C TYR A 73 9.68 -11.87 -10.42
N TRP A 74 9.44 -13.09 -9.94
CA TRP A 74 8.26 -13.84 -10.33
C TRP A 74 6.95 -13.24 -9.80
N ALA A 75 6.97 -12.60 -8.63
CA ALA A 75 5.81 -11.88 -8.12
C ALA A 75 5.39 -10.72 -9.03
N ILE A 76 6.33 -10.00 -9.66
CA ILE A 76 6.03 -8.94 -10.64
C ILE A 76 5.40 -9.55 -11.89
N THR A 77 6.01 -10.60 -12.43
CA THR A 77 5.53 -11.27 -13.64
C THR A 77 4.11 -11.79 -13.44
N ILE A 78 3.84 -12.47 -12.32
CA ILE A 78 2.50 -12.97 -12.00
C ILE A 78 1.53 -11.79 -11.78
N GLY A 79 1.92 -10.78 -10.99
CA GLY A 79 1.06 -9.64 -10.68
C GLY A 79 0.66 -8.84 -11.92
N THR A 80 1.60 -8.62 -12.85
CA THR A 80 1.33 -7.91 -14.11
C THR A 80 0.49 -8.74 -15.07
N ASN A 81 0.69 -10.06 -15.14
CA ASN A 81 -0.17 -10.97 -15.90
C ASN A 81 -1.59 -11.02 -15.33
N MET A 82 -1.75 -11.04 -14.00
CA MET A 82 -3.06 -10.98 -13.34
C MET A 82 -3.77 -9.65 -13.61
N GLY A 83 -3.02 -8.55 -13.57
CA GLY A 83 -3.54 -7.22 -13.93
C GLY A 83 -4.11 -7.18 -15.35
N GLY A 84 -3.49 -7.88 -16.29
CA GLY A 84 -3.93 -7.98 -17.69
C GLY A 84 -5.37 -8.49 -17.90
N TYR A 85 -5.97 -9.17 -16.90
CA TYR A 85 -7.36 -9.61 -16.96
C TYR A 85 -8.37 -8.53 -16.55
N ALA A 86 -7.93 -7.45 -15.90
CA ALA A 86 -8.82 -6.36 -15.54
C ALA A 86 -9.03 -5.42 -16.75
N PRO A 87 -10.27 -5.03 -17.09
CA PRO A 87 -10.56 -4.21 -18.27
C PRO A 87 -9.78 -2.88 -18.32
N LEU A 88 -9.48 -2.32 -17.14
CA LEU A 88 -8.74 -1.07 -16.98
C LEU A 88 -7.21 -1.25 -17.03
N PHE A 89 -6.69 -2.46 -16.82
CA PHE A 89 -5.26 -2.79 -16.90
C PHE A 89 -4.95 -3.49 -18.21
N ASN A 90 -5.16 -2.77 -19.31
CA ASN A 90 -4.89 -3.27 -20.65
C ASN A 90 -3.38 -3.24 -21.01
N THR A 91 -3.03 -3.75 -22.19
CA THR A 91 -1.65 -3.83 -22.69
C THR A 91 -0.89 -2.50 -22.68
N PRO A 92 -1.49 -1.34 -23.04
CA PRO A 92 -0.87 -0.03 -22.88
C PRO A 92 -0.52 0.31 -21.42
N VAL A 93 -1.45 0.09 -20.48
CA VAL A 93 -1.24 0.39 -19.05
C VAL A 93 -0.14 -0.49 -18.47
N SER A 94 -0.14 -1.78 -18.80
CA SER A 94 0.92 -2.70 -18.38
C SER A 94 2.30 -2.28 -18.91
N ARG A 95 2.40 -1.86 -20.18
CA ARG A 95 3.66 -1.35 -20.75
C ARG A 95 4.15 -0.06 -20.08
N ILE A 96 3.25 0.82 -19.66
CA ILE A 96 3.60 2.00 -18.87
C ILE A 96 4.08 1.59 -17.47
N LEU A 97 3.46 0.62 -16.81
CA LEU A 97 3.93 0.19 -15.50
C LEU A 97 5.29 -0.53 -15.57
N LEU A 98 5.47 -1.40 -16.55
CA LEU A 98 6.70 -2.19 -16.72
C LEU A 98 7.85 -1.37 -17.33
N GLY A 99 7.55 -0.37 -18.17
CA GLY A 99 8.57 0.39 -18.90
C GLY A 99 9.29 -0.43 -19.97
N GLY A 100 8.63 -1.47 -20.48
CA GLY A 100 9.15 -2.42 -21.44
C GLY A 100 8.08 -3.44 -21.84
N VAL A 101 8.43 -4.35 -22.75
CA VAL A 101 7.59 -5.51 -23.12
C VAL A 101 7.69 -6.62 -22.06
N GLU A 102 8.80 -6.65 -21.33
CA GLU A 102 9.10 -7.63 -20.29
C GLU A 102 9.57 -6.94 -19.00
N VAL A 103 9.60 -7.68 -17.90
CA VAL A 103 10.09 -7.22 -16.59
C VAL A 103 11.60 -7.04 -16.66
N GLY A 104 12.10 -5.84 -16.34
CA GLY A 104 13.52 -5.55 -16.39
C GLY A 104 13.94 -4.32 -15.58
N GLN A 105 15.08 -3.73 -15.92
CA GLN A 105 15.66 -2.61 -15.16
C GLN A 105 14.73 -1.39 -15.06
N ASN A 106 14.04 -1.06 -16.14
CA ASN A 106 13.05 0.03 -16.15
C ASN A 106 11.88 -0.25 -15.20
N THR A 107 11.48 -1.52 -15.07
CA THR A 107 10.44 -1.95 -14.15
C THR A 107 10.87 -1.70 -12.71
N LEU A 108 12.09 -2.12 -12.34
CA LEU A 108 12.64 -1.89 -11.01
C LEU A 108 12.70 -0.40 -10.66
N LEU A 109 13.18 0.45 -11.59
CA LEU A 109 13.23 1.90 -11.37
C LEU A 109 11.83 2.50 -11.13
N ARG A 110 10.83 2.10 -11.93
CA ARG A 110 9.44 2.59 -11.77
C ARG A 110 8.85 2.16 -10.43
N PHE A 111 9.01 0.89 -10.05
CA PHE A 111 8.53 0.39 -8.76
C PHE A 111 9.26 1.03 -7.58
N TYR A 112 10.55 1.33 -7.72
CA TYR A 112 11.30 2.08 -6.72
C TYR A 112 10.71 3.48 -6.51
N VAL A 113 10.51 4.26 -7.59
CA VAL A 113 9.90 5.60 -7.53
C VAL A 113 8.47 5.54 -6.98
N LEU A 114 7.69 4.54 -7.40
CA LEU A 114 6.33 4.33 -6.87
C LEU A 114 6.37 4.08 -5.36
N HIS A 115 7.26 3.22 -4.89
CA HIS A 115 7.30 2.79 -3.49
C HIS A 115 7.81 3.88 -2.53
N ILE A 116 8.83 4.65 -2.91
CA ILE A 116 9.45 5.61 -1.99
C ILE A 116 8.85 7.01 -2.06
N MET A 117 8.22 7.37 -3.18
CA MET A 117 7.75 8.74 -3.44
C MET A 117 6.26 8.81 -3.71
N VAL A 118 5.77 8.16 -4.77
CA VAL A 118 4.39 8.35 -5.23
C VAL A 118 3.38 7.79 -4.23
N LEU A 119 3.51 6.51 -3.85
CA LEU A 119 2.58 5.87 -2.93
C LEU A 119 2.62 6.47 -1.52
N PRO A 120 3.80 6.76 -0.92
CA PRO A 120 3.84 7.43 0.38
C PRO A 120 3.22 8.83 0.36
N LEU A 121 3.43 9.62 -0.70
CA LEU A 121 2.84 10.96 -0.82
C LEU A 121 1.31 10.89 -0.92
N VAL A 122 0.79 10.00 -1.78
CA VAL A 122 -0.66 9.79 -1.90
C VAL A 122 -1.24 9.30 -0.57
N ALA A 123 -0.61 8.32 0.09
CA ALA A 123 -1.05 7.83 1.39
C ALA A 123 -1.04 8.95 2.45
N ALA A 124 -0.04 9.83 2.46
CA ALA A 124 0.03 10.97 3.38
C ALA A 124 -1.13 11.95 3.19
N ILE A 125 -1.51 12.24 1.94
CA ILE A 125 -2.68 13.09 1.63
C ILE A 125 -3.96 12.45 2.15
N PHE A 126 -4.18 11.16 1.87
CA PHE A 126 -5.37 10.45 2.34
C PHE A 126 -5.40 10.33 3.87
N LEU A 127 -4.25 10.12 4.54
CA LEU A 127 -4.15 10.14 6.00
C LEU A 127 -4.50 11.51 6.59
N ALA A 128 -4.02 12.59 5.99
CA ALA A 128 -4.37 13.95 6.41
C ALA A 128 -5.88 14.18 6.33
N VAL A 129 -6.52 13.78 5.23
CA VAL A 129 -7.98 13.85 5.07
C VAL A 129 -8.69 12.97 6.10
N HIS A 130 -8.20 11.74 6.32
CA HIS A 130 -8.77 10.78 7.25
C HIS A 130 -8.78 11.32 8.69
N PHE A 131 -7.64 11.84 9.17
CA PHE A 131 -7.53 12.41 10.50
C PHE A 131 -8.31 13.70 10.66
N TRP A 132 -8.31 14.56 9.64
CA TRP A 132 -9.12 15.77 9.63
C TRP A 132 -10.61 15.45 9.76
N ARG A 133 -11.11 14.42 9.08
CA ARG A 133 -12.51 13.99 9.21
C ARG A 133 -12.85 13.41 10.56
N ILE A 134 -11.99 12.57 11.13
CA ILE A 134 -12.17 12.11 12.51
C ILE A 134 -12.34 13.28 13.48
N ARG A 135 -11.50 14.32 13.35
CA ARG A 135 -11.61 15.54 14.18
C ARG A 135 -12.88 16.33 13.90
N LYS A 136 -13.27 16.47 12.63
CA LYS A 136 -14.43 17.27 12.22
C LYS A 136 -15.76 16.61 12.60
N ASP A 137 -15.83 15.28 12.59
CA ASP A 137 -17.03 14.49 12.84
C ASP A 137 -17.24 14.18 14.34
N GLY A 138 -16.67 15.01 15.22
CA GLY A 138 -16.86 14.90 16.67
C GLY A 138 -16.00 13.84 17.36
N GLY A 139 -14.90 13.38 16.75
CA GLY A 139 -13.95 12.48 17.40
C GLY A 139 -14.27 11.00 17.19
N ILE A 140 -14.30 10.21 18.25
CA ILE A 140 -14.52 8.74 18.19
C ILE A 140 -16.02 8.46 18.23
N SER A 141 -16.47 7.37 17.59
CA SER A 141 -17.84 6.86 17.73
C SER A 141 -18.17 6.61 19.21
N GLY A 142 -19.43 6.88 19.60
CA GLY A 142 -19.94 6.57 20.93
C GLY A 142 -19.96 5.07 21.25
N PRO A 143 -20.24 4.70 22.51
CA PRO A 143 -20.46 3.31 22.89
C PRO A 143 -21.62 2.69 22.09
N LEU A 144 -21.57 1.36 21.95
CA LEU A 144 -22.60 0.55 21.28
C LEU A 144 -23.97 0.67 21.95
#